data_AF-A0AAJ1F6R1-F1
#
_entry.id   AF-A0AAJ1F6R1-F1
#
_cell.length_a   1.000
_cell.length_b   1.000
_cell.length_c   1.000
_cell.angle_alpha   90.00
_cell.angle_beta   90.00
_cell.angle_gamma   90.00
#
_symmetry.space_group_name_H-M   'P 1'
#
loop_
_entity.id
_entity.type
_entity.pdbx_description
1 polymer ?
#
loop_
_entity_poly.entity_id
_entity_poly.type
_entity_poly.pdbx_seq_one_letter_code
_entity_poly.pdbx_strand_id
1 'polypeptide(L)'
;KGIRQWQESKLADANSTVRTLRYLTITCRADSLAQANIYFRALEPMIEDAFAGWGSDIAVLGTLDRFRVLHGMLRPGEEFPQVVLRETLQDWKSDILPRSIQQFNDYIILGDTMVTVLTATQYRKSLDTDTFLHTLSSLPYPSFVTLDFAPVQQEVINDKLVAMHMNNEREINDEIEQKRQAGQIVTSPSYTKKKRRDEIEEYIEMVDANDEKGVFLNLLVVLTAPVKEGVELLQERMEEVCAIGRSDKVGAFLEPCDFRQLKALNTALPIGGRQVDYMRFFLTSSLVAFNPYHAQDILEPGGKMLGINKTTGRYLIANRKLLPNPHGIIVGYSGSGKSMLIKLTEISQTLLGSEDDIIVLDPQNEFEDICREYQGVYFDLTPKSGIYLNGFEVT
;
A
#
# COMPACT_ATOMS: atom_id res chain seq x y z
N LYS A 1 -6.58 16.04 32.96
CA LYS A 1 -7.24 15.96 31.63
C LYS A 1 -6.22 16.02 30.47
N GLY A 2 -5.09 15.29 30.53
CA GLY A 2 -3.93 15.61 29.68
C GLY A 2 -3.16 14.45 29.04
N ILE A 3 -3.60 13.20 29.16
CA ILE A 3 -2.93 12.05 28.50
C ILE A 3 -3.95 11.21 27.75
N ARG A 4 -5.06 10.82 28.41
CA ARG A 4 -6.16 10.11 27.77
C ARG A 4 -6.75 10.86 26.56
N GLN A 5 -6.95 12.18 26.68
CA GLN A 5 -7.42 13.02 25.57
C GLN A 5 -6.41 13.14 24.42
N TRP A 6 -5.11 13.11 24.72
CA TRP A 6 -4.05 13.12 23.71
C TRP A 6 -3.96 11.75 23.02
N GLN A 7 -4.06 10.66 23.77
CA GLN A 7 -4.14 9.29 23.24
C GLN A 7 -5.39 9.14 22.38
N GLU A 8 -6.57 9.57 22.84
CA GLU A 8 -7.83 9.53 22.08
C GLU A 8 -7.75 10.41 20.82
N SER A 9 -7.14 11.61 20.90
CA SER A 9 -6.88 12.46 19.72
C SER A 9 -5.90 11.82 18.73
N LYS A 10 -4.85 11.15 19.21
CA LYS A 10 -3.87 10.48 18.35
C LYS A 10 -4.35 9.12 17.83
N LEU A 11 -5.28 8.48 18.53
CA LEU A 11 -6.04 7.32 18.08
C LEU A 11 -6.98 7.67 16.91
N ALA A 12 -7.56 8.88 16.93
CA ALA A 12 -8.34 9.39 15.80
C ALA A 12 -7.46 9.72 14.57
N ASP A 13 -6.22 10.17 14.79
CA ASP A 13 -5.23 10.40 13.73
C ASP A 13 -4.57 9.10 13.22
N ALA A 14 -4.61 8.02 14.00
CA ALA A 14 -4.07 6.73 13.63
C ALA A 14 -5.12 5.91 12.89
N ASN A 15 -4.74 5.30 11.76
CA ASN A 15 -5.55 4.29 11.06
C ASN A 15 -5.58 2.96 11.85
N SER A 16 -5.91 3.01 13.14
CA SER A 16 -5.85 1.89 14.09
C SER A 16 -6.91 0.81 13.82
N THR A 17 -7.95 1.14 13.06
CA THR A 17 -9.07 0.23 12.71
C THR A 17 -8.94 -0.40 11.32
N VAL A 18 -8.05 0.07 10.45
CA VAL A 18 -7.93 -0.43 9.07
C VAL A 18 -6.74 -1.38 8.96
N ARG A 19 -7.02 -2.69 8.97
CA ARG A 19 -6.03 -3.72 8.67
C ARG A 19 -5.82 -3.82 7.16
N THR A 20 -4.75 -3.20 6.64
CA THR A 20 -4.34 -3.40 5.24
C THR A 20 -3.78 -4.81 5.06
N LEU A 21 -4.44 -5.62 4.23
CA LEU A 21 -3.94 -6.91 3.80
C LEU A 21 -3.39 -6.79 2.38
N ARG A 22 -2.23 -7.39 2.12
CA ARG A 22 -1.60 -7.41 0.80
C ARG A 22 -1.52 -8.85 0.33
N TYR A 23 -1.92 -9.09 -0.92
CA TYR A 23 -1.92 -10.40 -1.53
C TYR A 23 -1.14 -10.37 -2.83
N LEU A 24 -0.27 -11.36 -3.04
CA LEU A 24 0.39 -11.61 -4.31
C LEU A 24 -0.24 -12.86 -4.92
N THR A 25 -0.91 -12.70 -6.06
CA THR A 25 -1.49 -13.82 -6.81
C THR A 25 -0.67 -14.04 -8.06
N ILE A 26 -0.18 -15.27 -8.24
CA ILE A 26 0.64 -15.65 -9.40
C ILE A 26 -0.07 -16.76 -10.15
N THR A 27 -0.13 -16.60 -11.47
CA THR A 27 -0.75 -17.56 -12.37
C THR A 27 0.28 -18.04 -13.39
N CYS A 28 0.24 -19.32 -13.74
CA CYS A 28 1.01 -19.88 -14.85
C CYS A 28 0.09 -20.55 -15.86
N ARG A 29 0.52 -20.60 -17.12
CA ARG A 29 -0.07 -21.49 -18.13
C ARG A 29 0.71 -22.80 -18.13
N ALA A 30 0.02 -23.92 -17.96
CA ALA A 30 0.62 -25.25 -17.96
C ALA A 30 -0.39 -26.26 -18.52
N ASP A 31 0.11 -27.32 -19.15
CA ASP A 31 -0.74 -28.34 -19.78
C ASP A 31 -1.30 -29.35 -18.76
N SER A 32 -0.73 -29.37 -17.54
CA SER A 32 -1.19 -30.22 -16.45
C SER A 32 -0.94 -29.59 -15.08
N LEU A 33 -1.72 -30.05 -14.09
CA LEU A 33 -1.54 -29.67 -12.69
C LEU A 33 -0.13 -30.03 -12.16
N ALA A 34 0.42 -31.16 -12.61
CA ALA A 34 1.77 -31.58 -12.21
C ALA A 34 2.84 -30.59 -12.67
N GLN A 35 2.77 -30.12 -13.92
CA GLN A 35 3.68 -29.11 -14.45
C GLN A 35 3.51 -27.76 -13.74
N ALA A 36 2.26 -27.33 -13.48
CA ALA A 36 1.98 -26.11 -12.73
C ALA A 36 2.60 -26.17 -11.31
N ASN A 37 2.45 -27.30 -10.63
CA ASN A 37 3.03 -27.48 -9.29
C ASN A 37 4.57 -27.44 -9.30
N ILE A 38 5.21 -27.98 -10.33
CA ILE A 38 6.68 -27.88 -10.48
C ILE A 38 7.09 -26.41 -10.63
N TYR A 39 6.38 -25.65 -11.48
CA TYR A 39 6.62 -24.22 -11.67
C TYR A 39 6.51 -23.45 -10.35
N PHE A 40 5.43 -23.63 -9.60
CA PHE A 40 5.23 -22.89 -8.34
C PHE A 40 6.23 -23.29 -7.25
N ARG A 41 6.58 -24.58 -7.14
CA ARG A 41 7.61 -25.03 -6.17
C ARG A 41 8.99 -24.44 -6.45
N ALA A 42 9.32 -24.20 -7.71
CA ALA A 42 10.56 -23.52 -8.06
C ALA A 42 10.49 -22.01 -7.77
N LEU A 43 9.30 -21.41 -7.93
CA LEU A 43 9.10 -19.97 -7.78
C LEU A 43 9.02 -19.51 -6.31
N GLU A 44 8.40 -20.31 -5.45
CA GLU A 44 8.18 -20.03 -4.03
C GLU A 44 9.44 -19.56 -3.29
N PRO A 45 10.58 -20.30 -3.27
CA PRO A 45 11.77 -19.85 -2.56
C PRO A 45 12.37 -18.56 -3.14
N MET A 46 12.28 -18.35 -4.46
CA MET A 46 12.77 -17.10 -5.08
C MET A 46 11.97 -15.88 -4.62
N ILE A 47 10.66 -16.05 -4.40
CA ILE A 47 9.82 -14.97 -3.88
C ILE A 47 10.09 -14.75 -2.40
N GLU A 48 10.20 -15.82 -1.60
CA GLU A 48 10.54 -15.73 -0.18
C GLU A 48 11.86 -14.99 0.02
N ASP A 49 12.90 -15.36 -0.73
CA ASP A 49 14.22 -14.70 -0.69
C ASP A 49 14.13 -13.22 -1.11
N ALA A 50 13.34 -12.90 -2.14
CA ALA A 50 13.16 -11.52 -2.60
C ALA A 50 12.49 -10.65 -1.52
N PHE A 51 11.44 -11.15 -0.87
CA PHE A 51 10.76 -10.44 0.21
C PHE A 51 11.64 -10.33 1.45
N ALA A 52 12.36 -11.39 1.83
CA ALA A 52 13.32 -11.37 2.93
C ALA A 52 14.43 -10.33 2.68
N GLY A 53 14.90 -10.20 1.43
CA GLY A 53 15.84 -9.17 1.01
C GLY A 53 15.32 -7.73 1.18
N TRP A 54 14.00 -7.53 1.16
CA TRP A 54 13.35 -6.25 1.48
C TRP A 54 13.04 -6.08 2.97
N GLY A 55 13.40 -7.05 3.81
CA GLY A 55 13.03 -7.06 5.23
C GLY A 55 11.53 -7.27 5.46
N SER A 56 10.84 -7.95 4.54
CA SER A 56 9.42 -8.32 4.64
C SER A 56 9.28 -9.83 4.59
N ASP A 57 8.23 -10.35 5.21
CA ASP A 57 7.84 -11.76 5.06
C ASP A 57 6.71 -11.90 4.06
N ILE A 58 6.65 -13.05 3.40
CA ILE A 58 5.51 -13.52 2.61
C ILE A 58 5.16 -14.93 3.06
N ALA A 59 3.86 -15.25 3.08
CA ALA A 59 3.39 -16.57 3.48
C ALA A 59 2.38 -17.09 2.46
N VAL A 60 2.51 -18.38 2.11
CA VAL A 60 1.55 -19.05 1.25
C VAL A 60 0.24 -19.28 1.99
N LEU A 61 -0.86 -18.82 1.40
CA LEU A 61 -2.19 -19.03 1.98
C LEU A 61 -2.70 -20.44 1.68
N GLY A 62 -3.14 -21.13 2.73
CA GLY A 62 -3.86 -22.39 2.63
C GLY A 62 -5.28 -22.21 2.10
N THR A 63 -5.98 -23.32 1.82
CA THR A 63 -7.35 -23.31 1.25
C THR A 63 -8.33 -22.48 2.09
N LEU A 64 -8.33 -22.68 3.41
CA LEU A 64 -9.24 -21.97 4.32
C LEU A 64 -8.96 -20.47 4.37
N ASP A 65 -7.69 -20.08 4.38
CA ASP A 65 -7.31 -18.67 4.37
C ASP A 65 -7.75 -18.00 3.07
N ARG A 66 -7.55 -18.66 1.92
CA ARG A 66 -8.05 -18.16 0.63
C ARG A 66 -9.57 -17.98 0.64
N PHE A 67 -10.31 -18.94 1.21
CA PHE A 67 -11.75 -18.83 1.38
C PHE A 67 -12.15 -17.66 2.29
N ARG A 68 -11.42 -17.43 3.38
CA ARG A 68 -11.64 -16.30 4.28
C ARG A 68 -11.40 -14.96 3.58
N VAL A 69 -10.37 -14.87 2.75
CA VAL A 69 -10.09 -13.69 1.93
C VAL A 69 -11.23 -13.42 0.96
N LEU A 70 -11.63 -14.42 0.17
CA LEU A 70 -12.72 -14.26 -0.80
C LEU A 70 -14.05 -13.90 -0.14
N HIS A 71 -14.38 -14.53 0.98
CA HIS A 71 -15.56 -14.18 1.76
C HIS A 71 -15.52 -12.71 2.22
N GLY A 72 -14.40 -12.27 2.81
CA GLY A 72 -14.26 -10.89 3.29
C GLY A 72 -14.37 -9.85 2.18
N MET A 73 -13.95 -10.17 0.96
CA MET A 73 -14.04 -9.27 -0.21
C MET A 73 -15.44 -9.27 -0.84
N LEU A 74 -16.16 -10.40 -0.81
CA LEU A 74 -17.49 -10.54 -1.42
C LEU A 74 -18.64 -10.22 -0.46
N ARG A 75 -18.39 -10.32 0.85
CA ARG A 75 -19.36 -10.11 1.94
C ARG A 75 -18.72 -9.30 3.07
N PRO A 76 -18.36 -8.02 2.82
CA PRO A 76 -17.67 -7.20 3.81
C PRO A 76 -18.53 -7.01 5.06
N GLY A 77 -17.93 -7.21 6.23
CA GLY A 77 -18.60 -7.07 7.53
C GLY A 77 -19.33 -8.32 8.04
N GLU A 78 -19.48 -9.37 7.23
CA GLU A 78 -19.96 -10.68 7.69
C GLU A 78 -18.82 -11.50 8.31
N GLU A 79 -19.08 -12.17 9.44
CA GLU A 79 -18.12 -13.10 10.02
C GLU A 79 -17.95 -14.34 9.14
N PHE A 80 -16.70 -14.78 8.95
CA PHE A 80 -16.42 -16.00 8.20
C PHE A 80 -17.03 -17.21 8.92
N PRO A 81 -17.88 -18.03 8.26
CA PRO A 81 -18.60 -19.10 8.93
C PRO A 81 -17.65 -20.15 9.51
N GLN A 82 -17.82 -20.49 10.79
CA GLN A 82 -17.03 -21.57 11.41
C GLN A 82 -17.30 -22.96 10.79
N VAL A 83 -18.41 -23.12 10.06
CA VAL A 83 -18.90 -24.40 9.53
C VAL A 83 -18.13 -24.88 8.29
N VAL A 84 -17.44 -23.98 7.56
CA VAL A 84 -16.56 -24.34 6.41
C VAL A 84 -15.44 -25.31 6.82
N LEU A 85 -15.17 -25.45 8.12
CA LEU A 85 -14.20 -26.37 8.72
C LEU A 85 -14.73 -27.79 9.01
N ARG A 86 -16.03 -28.08 8.85
CA ARG A 86 -16.53 -29.45 9.06
C ARG A 86 -16.17 -30.31 7.86
N GLU A 87 -15.50 -31.43 8.12
CA GLU A 87 -14.86 -32.37 7.18
C GLU A 87 -15.73 -32.96 6.05
N THR A 88 -16.96 -32.48 5.88
CA THR A 88 -17.87 -32.88 4.81
C THR A 88 -17.88 -31.81 3.72
N LEU A 89 -17.68 -32.23 2.47
CA LEU A 89 -17.88 -31.47 1.22
C LEU A 89 -19.33 -30.98 1.05
N GLN A 90 -19.86 -30.22 2.02
CA GLN A 90 -21.00 -29.33 1.79
C GLN A 90 -20.59 -28.27 0.76
N ASP A 91 -21.59 -27.71 0.07
CA ASP A 91 -21.40 -26.74 -1.00
C ASP A 91 -20.80 -25.44 -0.45
N TRP A 92 -19.48 -25.41 -0.26
CA TRP A 92 -18.71 -24.27 0.24
C TRP A 92 -19.03 -22.97 -0.50
N LYS A 93 -19.55 -23.06 -1.74
CA LYS A 93 -19.97 -21.91 -2.53
C LYS A 93 -21.08 -21.13 -1.82
N SER A 94 -22.03 -21.80 -1.15
CA SER A 94 -23.10 -21.11 -0.42
C SER A 94 -22.58 -20.33 0.78
N ASP A 95 -21.46 -20.78 1.36
CA ASP A 95 -20.84 -20.16 2.52
C ASP A 95 -20.00 -18.95 2.12
N ILE A 96 -19.34 -18.98 0.96
CA ILE A 96 -18.38 -17.96 0.52
C ILE A 96 -19.00 -16.95 -0.46
N LEU A 97 -19.71 -17.43 -1.48
CA LEU A 97 -20.20 -16.59 -2.59
C LEU A 97 -21.44 -15.82 -2.17
N PRO A 98 -21.70 -14.61 -2.67
CA PRO A 98 -22.90 -13.86 -2.32
C PRO A 98 -24.19 -14.63 -2.65
N ARG A 99 -25.24 -14.43 -1.84
CA ARG A 99 -26.54 -15.13 -1.99
C ARG A 99 -27.25 -14.83 -3.32
N SER A 100 -27.03 -13.62 -3.84
CA SER A 100 -27.60 -13.13 -5.10
C SER A 100 -26.63 -12.16 -5.75
N ILE A 101 -26.72 -12.07 -7.08
CA ILE A 101 -25.99 -11.08 -7.88
C ILE A 101 -27.00 -10.38 -8.78
N GLN A 102 -27.14 -9.07 -8.62
CA GLN A 102 -27.92 -8.22 -9.52
C GLN A 102 -26.98 -7.24 -10.22
N GLN A 103 -27.04 -7.18 -11.55
CA GLN A 103 -26.15 -6.34 -12.34
C GLN A 103 -26.86 -5.07 -12.81
N PHE A 104 -26.18 -3.94 -12.68
CA PHE A 104 -26.53 -2.66 -13.28
C PHE A 104 -25.41 -2.23 -14.22
N ASN A 105 -25.51 -1.03 -14.79
CA ASN A 105 -24.52 -0.55 -15.75
C ASN A 105 -23.17 -0.32 -15.06
N ASP A 106 -23.17 0.46 -13.99
CA ASP A 106 -22.01 1.03 -13.31
C ASP A 106 -21.74 0.41 -11.92
N TYR A 107 -22.61 -0.48 -11.44
CA TYR A 107 -22.41 -1.24 -10.21
C TYR A 107 -23.11 -2.61 -10.24
N ILE A 108 -22.84 -3.43 -9.23
CA ILE A 108 -23.52 -4.71 -8.98
C ILE A 108 -23.94 -4.79 -7.51
N ILE A 109 -25.00 -5.53 -7.24
CA ILE A 109 -25.45 -5.85 -5.87
C ILE A 109 -25.11 -7.31 -5.60
N LEU A 110 -24.31 -7.54 -4.57
CA LEU A 110 -23.89 -8.84 -4.05
C LEU A 110 -24.57 -9.06 -2.68
N GLY A 111 -25.75 -9.68 -2.68
CA GLY A 111 -26.56 -9.80 -1.46
C GLY A 111 -26.90 -8.43 -0.87
N ASP A 112 -26.34 -8.11 0.29
CA ASP A 112 -26.57 -6.86 1.03
C ASP A 112 -25.48 -5.78 0.77
N THR A 113 -24.56 -6.03 -0.16
CA THR A 113 -23.45 -5.12 -0.50
C THR A 113 -23.54 -4.68 -1.96
N MET A 114 -23.52 -3.38 -2.21
CA MET A 114 -23.32 -2.80 -3.54
C MET A 114 -21.83 -2.64 -3.81
N VAL A 115 -21.40 -2.95 -5.03
CA VAL A 115 -20.00 -2.92 -5.44
C VAL A 115 -19.88 -2.21 -6.78
N THR A 116 -18.94 -1.28 -6.89
CA THR A 116 -18.50 -0.73 -8.18
C THR A 116 -17.00 -0.91 -8.34
N VAL A 117 -16.57 -1.24 -9.55
CA VAL A 117 -15.19 -1.40 -9.95
C VAL A 117 -14.83 -0.28 -10.91
N LEU A 118 -13.85 0.52 -10.52
CA LEU A 118 -13.27 1.58 -11.32
C LEU A 118 -11.97 1.08 -11.96
N THR A 119 -11.70 1.49 -13.19
CA THR A 119 -10.44 1.26 -13.90
C THR A 119 -9.77 2.58 -14.23
N ALA A 120 -8.44 2.59 -14.26
CA ALA A 120 -7.71 3.76 -14.76
C ALA A 120 -7.66 3.76 -16.30
N THR A 121 -8.27 4.77 -16.93
CA THR A 121 -8.25 4.93 -18.39
C THR A 121 -7.04 5.73 -18.85
N GLN A 122 -6.60 6.68 -18.02
CA GLN A 122 -5.46 7.53 -18.31
C GLN A 122 -4.62 7.80 -17.06
N TYR A 123 -3.37 8.16 -17.29
CA TYR A 123 -2.41 8.55 -16.26
C TYR A 123 -1.75 9.84 -16.72
N ARG A 124 -1.45 10.72 -15.76
CA ARG A 124 -0.58 11.88 -15.98
C ARG A 124 0.83 11.40 -16.37
N LYS A 125 1.61 12.32 -16.92
CA LYS A 125 2.97 12.02 -17.41
C LYS A 125 3.94 11.62 -16.31
N SER A 126 3.75 12.17 -15.12
CA SER A 126 4.52 11.84 -13.93
C SER A 126 3.54 11.39 -12.86
N LEU A 127 3.93 10.35 -12.13
CA LEU A 127 3.19 9.79 -11.00
C LEU A 127 4.06 9.93 -9.76
N ASP A 128 3.46 10.36 -8.66
CA ASP A 128 4.14 10.47 -7.37
C ASP A 128 4.30 9.08 -6.75
N THR A 129 5.54 8.63 -6.59
CA THR A 129 5.86 7.29 -6.08
C THR A 129 5.43 7.07 -4.64
N ASP A 130 5.36 8.12 -3.85
CA ASP A 130 5.15 8.02 -2.41
C ASP A 130 3.65 8.07 -2.08
N THR A 131 2.88 8.78 -2.90
CA THR A 131 1.46 9.05 -2.61
C THR A 131 0.48 8.29 -3.49
N PHE A 132 0.87 7.80 -4.68
CA PHE A 132 -0.06 7.19 -5.64
C PHE A 132 -0.91 6.06 -5.04
N LEU A 133 -0.27 4.94 -4.65
CA LEU A 133 -1.00 3.76 -4.23
C LEU A 133 -1.55 3.92 -2.81
N HIS A 134 -0.80 4.59 -1.93
CA HIS A 134 -1.23 4.85 -0.56
C HIS A 134 -2.54 5.63 -0.51
N THR A 135 -2.68 6.66 -1.34
CA THR A 135 -3.89 7.49 -1.37
C THR A 135 -5.12 6.70 -1.83
N LEU A 136 -4.96 5.79 -2.80
CA LEU A 136 -6.07 4.95 -3.28
C LEU A 136 -6.42 3.79 -2.34
N SER A 137 -5.47 3.33 -1.52
CA SER A 137 -5.65 2.19 -0.61
C SER A 137 -6.04 2.58 0.82
N SER A 138 -5.94 3.87 1.18
CA SER A 138 -6.21 4.38 2.53
C SER A 138 -7.58 5.05 2.65
N LEU A 139 -8.60 4.46 2.03
CA LEU A 139 -9.97 4.97 2.10
C LEU A 139 -10.62 4.62 3.46
N PRO A 140 -11.51 5.47 4.00
CA PRO A 140 -12.11 5.29 5.33
C PRO A 140 -13.21 4.21 5.37
N TYR A 141 -13.44 3.49 4.27
CA TYR A 141 -14.47 2.47 4.10
C TYR A 141 -13.91 1.23 3.41
N PRO A 142 -14.59 0.06 3.51
CA PRO A 142 -14.12 -1.17 2.87
C PRO A 142 -13.96 -1.01 1.35
N SER A 143 -12.72 -1.05 0.91
CA SER A 143 -12.31 -0.98 -0.48
C SER A 143 -11.04 -1.81 -0.67
N PHE A 144 -10.74 -2.14 -1.92
CA PHE A 144 -9.45 -2.76 -2.24
C PHE A 144 -8.99 -2.33 -3.62
N VAL A 145 -7.67 -2.29 -3.78
CA VAL A 145 -7.00 -1.90 -5.03
C VAL A 145 -6.26 -3.13 -5.56
N THR A 146 -6.45 -3.42 -6.85
CA THR A 146 -5.76 -4.51 -7.54
C THR A 146 -4.90 -3.93 -8.65
N LEU A 147 -3.62 -4.33 -8.62
CA LEU A 147 -2.66 -4.09 -9.69
C LEU A 147 -2.45 -5.42 -10.42
N ASP A 148 -2.99 -5.52 -11.62
CA ASP A 148 -2.90 -6.70 -12.45
C ASP A 148 -1.81 -6.51 -13.51
N PHE A 149 -0.73 -7.28 -13.39
CA PHE A 149 0.45 -7.18 -14.23
C PHE A 149 0.48 -8.30 -15.28
N ALA A 150 0.88 -7.95 -16.51
CA ALA A 150 1.19 -8.90 -17.57
C ALA A 150 2.56 -8.54 -18.18
N PRO A 151 3.63 -9.27 -17.85
CA PRO A 151 4.95 -8.99 -18.39
C PRO A 151 4.99 -9.23 -19.91
N VAL A 152 5.76 -8.41 -20.61
CA VAL A 152 5.95 -8.48 -22.06
C VAL A 152 7.37 -8.97 -22.35
N GLN A 153 7.52 -9.86 -23.32
CA GLN A 153 8.83 -10.32 -23.77
C GLN A 153 9.59 -9.17 -24.43
N GLN A 154 10.88 -9.05 -24.14
CA GLN A 154 11.74 -7.94 -24.59
C GLN A 154 11.81 -7.84 -26.11
N GLU A 155 11.88 -8.99 -26.80
CA GLU A 155 11.85 -9.06 -28.28
C GLU A 155 10.62 -8.37 -28.87
N VAL A 156 9.44 -8.58 -28.29
CA VAL A 156 8.18 -7.98 -28.75
C VAL A 156 8.17 -6.46 -28.54
N ILE A 157 8.82 -5.98 -27.47
CA ILE A 157 8.96 -4.54 -27.20
C ILE A 157 9.86 -3.92 -28.26
N ASN A 158 11.02 -4.52 -28.52
CA ASN A 158 12.00 -4.04 -29.48
C ASN A 158 11.43 -4.00 -30.90
N ASP A 159 10.79 -5.09 -31.35
CA ASP A 159 10.14 -5.15 -32.66
C ASP A 159 9.10 -4.03 -32.82
N LYS A 160 8.33 -3.76 -31.76
CA LYS A 160 7.29 -2.73 -31.78
C LYS A 160 7.87 -1.31 -31.76
N LEU A 161 8.93 -1.05 -31.00
CA LEU A 161 9.62 0.24 -30.97
C LEU A 161 10.27 0.53 -32.33
N VAL A 162 10.93 -0.46 -32.94
CA VAL A 162 11.50 -0.34 -34.29
C VAL A 162 10.41 -0.05 -35.31
N ALA A 163 9.29 -0.78 -35.27
CA ALA A 163 8.17 -0.53 -36.17
C ALA A 163 7.54 0.87 -35.97
N MET A 164 7.41 1.34 -34.73
CA MET A 164 6.94 2.71 -34.43
C MET A 164 7.90 3.77 -34.96
N HIS A 165 9.21 3.56 -34.79
CA HIS A 165 10.23 4.46 -35.31
C HIS A 165 10.16 4.54 -36.84
N MET A 166 10.11 3.39 -37.53
CA MET A 166 10.01 3.33 -38.99
C MET A 166 8.75 4.01 -39.52
N ASN A 167 7.60 3.80 -38.85
CA ASN A 167 6.35 4.46 -39.23
C ASN A 167 6.42 5.99 -39.05
N ASN A 168 7.01 6.46 -37.95
CA ASN A 168 7.17 7.89 -37.70
C ASN A 168 8.12 8.55 -38.72
N GLU A 169 9.21 7.88 -39.09
CA GLU A 169 10.13 8.34 -40.16
C GLU A 169 9.43 8.40 -41.52
N ARG A 170 8.58 7.41 -41.82
CA ARG A 170 7.76 7.44 -43.04
C ARG A 170 6.80 8.63 -43.04
N GLU A 171 6.08 8.87 -41.94
CA GLU A 171 5.18 10.02 -41.81
C GLU A 171 5.93 11.36 -41.93
N ILE A 172 7.16 11.45 -41.41
CA ILE A 172 8.03 12.62 -41.55
C ILE A 172 8.37 12.85 -43.02
N ASN A 173 8.81 11.81 -43.73
CA ASN A 173 9.18 11.89 -45.15
C ASN A 173 8.00 12.26 -46.03
N ASP A 174 6.83 11.65 -45.80
CA ASP A 174 5.60 11.96 -46.54
C ASP A 174 5.18 13.43 -46.37
N GLU A 175 5.34 14.00 -45.16
CA GLU A 175 5.07 15.43 -44.91
C GLU A 175 6.06 16.35 -45.63
N ILE A 176 7.35 16.02 -45.61
CA ILE A 176 8.38 16.81 -46.29
C ILE A 176 8.12 16.80 -47.79
N GLU A 177 7.78 15.64 -48.35
CA GLU A 177 7.49 15.49 -49.78
C GLU A 177 6.23 16.26 -50.19
N GLN A 178 5.15 16.19 -49.41
CA GLN A 178 3.94 16.99 -49.66
C GLN A 178 4.21 18.50 -49.65
N LYS A 179 4.99 18.99 -48.67
CA LYS A 179 5.33 20.43 -48.60
C LYS A 179 6.23 20.86 -49.75
N ARG A 180 7.15 19.99 -50.19
CA ARG A 180 7.99 20.22 -51.37
C ARG A 180 7.13 20.29 -52.64
N GLN A 181 6.16 19.39 -52.82
CA GLN A 181 5.22 19.43 -53.95
C GLN A 181 4.34 20.69 -53.95
N ALA A 182 4.01 21.22 -52.76
CA ALA A 182 3.33 22.50 -52.61
C ALA A 182 4.23 23.72 -52.82
N GLY A 183 5.48 23.54 -53.26
CA GLY A 183 6.44 24.63 -53.53
C GLY A 183 7.07 25.26 -52.29
N GLN A 184 6.92 24.64 -51.11
CA GLN A 184 7.52 25.10 -49.86
C GLN A 184 8.90 24.47 -49.67
N ILE A 185 9.92 25.31 -49.42
CA ILE A 185 11.25 24.82 -49.03
C ILE A 185 11.20 24.49 -47.54
N VAL A 186 11.19 23.20 -47.21
CA VAL A 186 11.10 22.71 -45.84
C VAL A 186 12.31 21.84 -45.53
N THR A 187 13.07 22.25 -44.52
CA THR A 187 14.30 21.57 -44.06
C THR A 187 14.09 20.76 -42.79
N SER A 188 12.90 20.79 -42.18
CA SER A 188 12.64 20.10 -40.92
C SER A 188 11.18 19.65 -40.80
N PRO A 189 10.93 18.48 -40.19
CA PRO A 189 9.57 17.99 -39.92
C PRO A 189 8.83 18.90 -38.93
N SER A 190 7.51 18.73 -38.88
CA SER A 190 6.68 19.34 -37.82
C SER A 190 7.20 19.00 -36.42
N TYR A 191 7.06 19.96 -35.50
CA TYR A 191 7.50 19.80 -34.10
C TYR A 191 6.91 18.53 -33.46
N THR A 192 5.63 18.24 -33.71
CA THR A 192 4.95 17.05 -33.17
C THR A 192 5.61 15.75 -33.60
N LYS A 193 5.98 15.62 -34.89
CA LYS A 193 6.62 14.39 -35.40
C LYS A 193 8.08 14.27 -34.97
N LYS A 194 8.79 15.40 -34.92
CA LYS A 194 10.14 15.44 -34.36
C LYS A 194 10.13 14.99 -32.89
N LYS A 195 9.24 15.57 -32.09
CA LYS A 195 9.09 15.20 -30.69
C LYS A 195 8.73 13.73 -30.52
N ARG A 196 7.82 13.20 -31.34
CA ARG A 196 7.46 11.78 -31.32
C ARG A 196 8.64 10.87 -31.67
N ARG A 197 9.49 11.28 -32.62
CA ARG A 197 10.72 10.56 -32.95
C ARG A 197 11.65 10.53 -31.74
N ASP A 198 11.93 11.71 -31.18
CA ASP A 198 12.84 11.87 -30.03
C ASP A 198 12.33 11.05 -28.81
N GLU A 199 11.01 11.00 -28.58
CA GLU A 199 10.38 10.15 -27.53
C GLU A 199 10.56 8.64 -27.82
N ILE A 200 10.45 8.19 -29.08
CA ILE A 200 10.65 6.78 -29.45
C ILE A 200 12.12 6.37 -29.30
N GLU A 201 13.04 7.24 -29.71
CA GLU A 201 14.49 7.03 -29.54
C GLU A 201 14.84 6.88 -28.04
N GLU A 202 14.29 7.73 -27.17
CA GLU A 202 14.44 7.61 -25.71
C GLU A 202 13.93 6.26 -25.19
N TYR A 203 12.76 5.78 -25.65
CA TYR A 203 12.26 4.46 -25.26
C TYR A 203 13.19 3.32 -25.72
N ILE A 204 13.75 3.40 -26.93
CA ILE A 204 14.71 2.41 -27.44
C ILE A 204 15.97 2.41 -26.55
N GLU A 205 16.51 3.58 -26.25
CA GLU A 205 17.67 3.71 -25.36
C GLU A 205 17.39 3.15 -23.96
N MET A 206 16.22 3.43 -23.38
CA MET A 206 15.85 2.89 -22.07
C MET A 206 15.74 1.36 -22.07
N VAL A 207 15.18 0.76 -23.12
CA VAL A 207 15.04 -0.71 -23.19
C VAL A 207 16.39 -1.39 -23.45
N ASP A 208 17.22 -0.83 -24.34
CA ASP A 208 18.49 -1.45 -24.73
C ASP A 208 19.62 -1.20 -23.71
N ALA A 209 19.74 0.02 -23.17
CA ALA A 209 20.85 0.40 -22.29
C ALA A 209 20.61 0.06 -20.81
N ASN A 210 19.36 0.14 -20.35
CA ASN A 210 19.00 -0.07 -18.93
C ASN A 210 18.34 -1.43 -18.66
N ASP A 211 18.27 -2.32 -19.65
CA ASP A 211 17.60 -3.63 -19.57
C ASP A 211 16.17 -3.53 -18.99
N GLU A 212 15.45 -2.45 -19.35
CA GLU A 212 14.11 -2.21 -18.84
C GLU A 212 13.12 -3.22 -19.40
N LYS A 213 12.23 -3.71 -18.53
CA LYS A 213 11.18 -4.65 -18.92
C LYS A 213 9.87 -3.90 -19.15
N GLY A 214 9.14 -4.32 -20.16
CA GLY A 214 7.80 -3.82 -20.43
C GLY A 214 6.75 -4.67 -19.73
N VAL A 215 5.74 -4.01 -19.19
CA VAL A 215 4.65 -4.65 -18.48
C VAL A 215 3.35 -3.93 -18.82
N PHE A 216 2.31 -4.72 -19.10
CA PHE A 216 0.95 -4.21 -19.12
C PHE A 216 0.39 -4.21 -17.70
N LEU A 217 -0.11 -3.07 -17.25
CA LEU A 217 -0.71 -2.88 -15.94
C LEU A 217 -2.19 -2.50 -16.10
N ASN A 218 -3.04 -3.18 -15.37
CA ASN A 218 -4.42 -2.79 -15.13
C ASN A 218 -4.59 -2.41 -13.65
N LEU A 219 -5.10 -1.21 -13.39
CA LEU A 219 -5.40 -0.70 -12.05
C LEU A 219 -6.91 -0.74 -11.84
N LEU A 220 -7.35 -1.60 -10.92
CA LEU A 220 -8.74 -1.73 -10.54
C LEU A 220 -8.94 -1.24 -9.10
N VAL A 221 -9.86 -0.32 -8.88
CA VAL A 221 -10.26 0.15 -7.55
C VAL A 221 -11.68 -0.33 -7.29
N VAL A 222 -11.86 -1.17 -6.28
CA VAL A 222 -13.16 -1.73 -5.91
C VAL A 222 -13.69 -0.99 -4.69
N LEU A 223 -14.87 -0.40 -4.86
CA LEU A 223 -15.59 0.33 -3.83
C LEU A 223 -16.82 -0.47 -3.44
N THR A 224 -17.14 -0.46 -2.14
CA THR A 224 -18.33 -1.13 -1.61
C THR A 224 -19.22 -0.14 -0.87
N ALA A 225 -20.51 -0.42 -0.78
CA ALA A 225 -21.46 0.32 0.05
C ALA A 225 -22.57 -0.64 0.53
N PRO A 226 -23.08 -0.53 1.76
CA PRO A 226 -24.21 -1.35 2.20
C PRO A 226 -25.49 -0.99 1.45
N VAL A 227 -26.26 -1.98 0.98
CA VAL A 227 -27.53 -1.75 0.26
C VAL A 227 -28.51 -0.88 1.07
N LYS A 228 -28.51 -1.06 2.40
CA LYS A 228 -29.35 -0.28 3.34
C LYS A 228 -29.07 1.22 3.34
N GLU A 229 -27.90 1.66 2.89
CA GLU A 229 -27.49 3.08 2.86
C GLU A 229 -27.83 3.75 1.53
N GLY A 230 -28.34 3.00 0.54
CA GLY A 230 -28.77 3.53 -0.74
C GLY A 230 -27.63 3.70 -1.76
N VAL A 231 -28.02 3.79 -3.03
CA VAL A 231 -27.09 3.92 -4.17
C VAL A 231 -26.38 5.27 -4.12
N GLU A 232 -26.98 6.27 -3.49
CA GLU A 232 -26.43 7.62 -3.32
C GLU A 232 -25.06 7.59 -2.65
N LEU A 233 -24.88 6.75 -1.61
CA LEU A 233 -23.58 6.61 -0.94
C LEU A 233 -22.51 6.00 -1.85
N LEU A 234 -22.90 5.02 -2.68
CA LEU A 234 -21.95 4.41 -3.62
C LEU A 234 -21.51 5.44 -4.67
N GLN A 235 -22.45 6.28 -5.14
CA GLN A 235 -22.17 7.36 -6.07
C GLN A 235 -21.25 8.42 -5.44
N GLU A 236 -21.51 8.83 -4.19
CA GLU A 236 -20.65 9.76 -3.45
C GLU A 236 -19.21 9.22 -3.34
N ARG A 237 -19.05 7.95 -2.94
CA ARG A 237 -17.73 7.29 -2.85
C ARG A 237 -17.04 7.20 -4.22
N MET A 238 -17.80 6.92 -5.28
CA MET A 238 -17.27 6.89 -6.64
C MET A 238 -16.77 8.27 -7.09
N GLU A 239 -17.54 9.33 -6.84
CA GLU A 239 -17.16 10.70 -7.16
C GLU A 239 -15.92 11.15 -6.35
N GLU A 240 -15.89 10.84 -5.05
CA GLU A 240 -14.74 11.07 -4.17
C GLU A 240 -13.47 10.41 -4.72
N VAL A 241 -13.52 9.13 -5.04
CA VAL A 241 -12.36 8.37 -5.51
C VAL A 241 -11.92 8.82 -6.91
N CYS A 242 -12.86 9.18 -7.79
CA CYS A 242 -12.54 9.79 -9.08
C CYS A 242 -11.83 11.15 -8.90
N ALA A 243 -12.25 11.97 -7.93
CA ALA A 243 -11.60 13.24 -7.62
C ALA A 243 -10.20 13.02 -7.02
N ILE A 244 -10.05 12.05 -6.12
CA ILE A 244 -8.75 11.60 -5.58
C ILE A 244 -7.82 11.17 -6.71
N GLY A 245 -8.31 10.34 -7.64
CA GLY A 245 -7.55 9.89 -8.80
C GLY A 245 -7.01 11.05 -9.63
N ARG A 246 -7.85 12.07 -9.89
CA ARG A 246 -7.46 13.26 -10.68
C ARG A 246 -6.51 14.21 -9.95
N SER A 247 -6.37 14.10 -8.64
CA SER A 247 -5.50 14.96 -7.83
C SER A 247 -4.02 14.83 -8.24
N ASP A 248 -3.20 15.82 -7.85
CA ASP A 248 -1.76 15.81 -8.13
C ASP A 248 -1.01 14.67 -7.39
N LYS A 249 -1.63 14.10 -6.35
CA LYS A 249 -1.07 12.97 -5.56
C LYS A 249 -1.20 11.62 -6.27
N VAL A 250 -2.20 11.46 -7.14
CA VAL A 250 -2.44 10.18 -7.82
C VAL A 250 -2.26 10.34 -9.32
N GLY A 251 -2.90 11.31 -9.96
CA GLY A 251 -2.76 11.52 -11.39
C GLY A 251 -3.27 10.35 -12.25
N ALA A 252 -4.27 9.59 -11.78
CA ALA A 252 -4.97 8.55 -12.53
C ALA A 252 -6.43 8.95 -12.80
N PHE A 253 -6.87 8.83 -14.05
CA PHE A 253 -8.25 9.08 -14.43
C PHE A 253 -9.03 7.79 -14.29
N LEU A 254 -9.80 7.70 -13.21
CA LEU A 254 -10.62 6.54 -12.87
C LEU A 254 -12.02 6.68 -13.47
N GLU A 255 -12.53 5.59 -14.05
CA GLU A 255 -13.87 5.49 -14.63
C GLU A 255 -14.50 4.14 -14.27
N PRO A 256 -15.83 4.07 -14.10
CA PRO A 256 -16.52 2.81 -13.85
C PRO A 256 -16.39 1.85 -15.03
N CYS A 257 -16.27 0.55 -14.72
CA CYS A 257 -16.28 -0.53 -15.71
C CYS A 257 -17.70 -0.80 -16.23
N ASP A 258 -18.29 0.18 -16.91
CA ASP A 258 -19.68 0.13 -17.36
C ASP A 258 -19.99 -1.13 -18.18
N PHE A 259 -21.10 -1.78 -17.86
CA PHE A 259 -21.59 -3.04 -18.41
C PHE A 259 -20.62 -4.23 -18.26
N ARG A 260 -19.52 -4.07 -17.51
CA ARG A 260 -18.46 -5.08 -17.32
C ARG A 260 -18.07 -5.25 -15.85
N GLN A 261 -18.86 -4.71 -14.93
CA GLN A 261 -18.63 -4.75 -13.48
C GLN A 261 -18.33 -6.15 -12.93
N LEU A 262 -19.11 -7.18 -13.31
CA LEU A 262 -18.85 -8.56 -12.85
C LEU A 262 -17.51 -9.12 -13.37
N LYS A 263 -17.16 -8.83 -14.62
CA LYS A 263 -15.87 -9.24 -15.20
C LYS A 263 -14.70 -8.49 -14.55
N ALA A 264 -14.88 -7.21 -14.30
CA ALA A 264 -13.91 -6.37 -13.63
C ALA A 264 -13.69 -6.84 -12.19
N LEU A 265 -14.76 -7.17 -11.45
CA LEU A 265 -14.66 -7.74 -10.10
C LEU A 265 -13.92 -9.09 -10.11
N ASN A 266 -14.24 -10.00 -11.04
CA ASN A 266 -13.53 -11.27 -11.15
C ASN A 266 -12.01 -11.09 -11.40
N THR A 267 -11.63 -10.03 -12.11
CA THR A 267 -10.23 -9.67 -12.34
C THR A 267 -9.57 -9.05 -11.10
N ALA A 268 -10.33 -8.29 -10.31
CA ALA A 268 -9.86 -7.66 -9.08
C ALA A 268 -9.74 -8.64 -7.90
N LEU A 269 -10.49 -9.75 -7.91
CA LEU A 269 -10.39 -10.78 -6.86
C LEU A 269 -9.06 -11.56 -6.99
N PRO A 270 -8.45 -12.01 -5.88
CA PRO A 270 -7.20 -12.76 -5.86
C PRO A 270 -7.39 -14.24 -6.28
N ILE A 271 -8.11 -14.46 -7.38
CA ILE A 271 -8.40 -15.78 -7.96
C ILE A 271 -7.63 -16.05 -9.26
N GLY A 272 -6.88 -15.05 -9.75
CA GLY A 272 -6.06 -15.18 -10.96
C GLY A 272 -6.86 -15.25 -12.28
N GLY A 273 -8.14 -14.84 -12.26
CA GLY A 273 -9.04 -14.92 -13.40
C GLY A 273 -9.22 -13.58 -14.11
N ARG A 274 -8.29 -13.17 -14.98
CA ARG A 274 -8.43 -11.95 -15.78
C ARG A 274 -9.56 -12.07 -16.80
N GLN A 275 -10.56 -11.19 -16.70
CA GLN A 275 -11.73 -11.11 -17.60
C GLN A 275 -11.93 -9.72 -18.22
N VAL A 276 -11.18 -8.72 -17.78
CA VAL A 276 -11.06 -7.41 -18.43
C VAL A 276 -9.60 -7.11 -18.74
N ASP A 277 -9.35 -6.40 -19.83
CA ASP A 277 -8.03 -6.17 -20.42
C ASP A 277 -7.75 -4.67 -20.65
N TYR A 278 -8.26 -3.81 -19.77
CA TYR A 278 -7.98 -2.37 -19.73
C TYR A 278 -6.54 -2.07 -19.28
N MET A 279 -5.56 -2.65 -19.94
CA MET A 279 -4.17 -2.56 -19.53
C MET A 279 -3.45 -1.42 -20.25
N ARG A 280 -2.61 -0.71 -19.52
CA ARG A 280 -1.68 0.27 -20.07
C ARG A 280 -0.26 -0.27 -20.01
N PHE A 281 0.51 -0.03 -21.06
CA PHE A 281 1.92 -0.40 -21.11
C PHE A 281 2.75 0.58 -20.27
N PHE A 282 3.63 0.03 -19.44
CA PHE A 282 4.64 0.75 -18.68
C PHE A 282 5.98 0.05 -18.80
N LEU A 283 7.06 0.83 -18.76
CA LEU A 283 8.37 0.30 -18.46
C LEU A 283 8.58 0.17 -16.94
N THR A 284 9.51 -0.68 -16.54
CA THR A 284 9.84 -0.95 -15.14
C THR A 284 10.19 0.31 -14.34
N SER A 285 10.86 1.29 -14.94
CA SER A 285 11.15 2.58 -14.28
C SER A 285 9.90 3.33 -13.84
N SER A 286 8.85 3.32 -14.67
CA SER A 286 7.57 3.96 -14.36
C SER A 286 6.72 3.13 -13.38
N LEU A 287 6.94 1.82 -13.32
CA LEU A 287 6.19 0.94 -12.43
C LEU A 287 6.49 1.17 -10.94
N VAL A 288 7.61 1.81 -10.61
CA VAL A 288 8.01 2.11 -9.23
C VAL A 288 6.91 2.90 -8.50
N ALA A 289 6.16 3.75 -9.21
CA ALA A 289 5.07 4.52 -8.60
C ALA A 289 3.89 3.67 -8.10
N PHE A 290 3.80 2.42 -8.55
CA PHE A 290 2.76 1.48 -8.13
C PHE A 290 3.23 0.57 -6.99
N ASN A 291 4.42 0.80 -6.42
CA ASN A 291 4.96 -0.01 -5.34
C ASN A 291 4.07 0.08 -4.08
N PRO A 292 3.60 -1.05 -3.52
CA PRO A 292 2.78 -1.02 -2.31
C PRO A 292 3.54 -0.69 -1.02
N TYR A 293 4.87 -0.59 -1.08
CA TYR A 293 5.76 -0.25 0.03
C TYR A 293 6.35 1.14 -0.17
N HIS A 294 5.78 2.15 0.48
CA HIS A 294 6.21 3.55 0.35
C HIS A 294 6.86 4.11 1.63
N ALA A 295 6.79 3.37 2.75
CA ALA A 295 7.45 3.74 4.00
C ALA A 295 7.70 2.50 4.86
N GLN A 296 8.80 2.54 5.62
CA GLN A 296 9.15 1.53 6.60
C GLN A 296 8.48 1.84 7.94
N ASP A 297 7.80 0.86 8.51
CA ASP A 297 7.27 0.92 9.87
C ASP A 297 8.15 0.08 10.79
N ILE A 298 8.37 0.55 12.02
CA ILE A 298 9.07 -0.20 13.07
C ILE A 298 8.00 -0.79 13.99
N LEU A 299 7.86 -2.10 13.99
CA LEU A 299 6.87 -2.83 14.79
C LEU A 299 7.54 -4.04 15.45
N GLU A 300 8.23 -3.79 16.55
CA GLU A 300 8.97 -4.81 17.30
C GLU A 300 8.10 -5.37 18.44
N PRO A 301 7.86 -6.70 18.48
CA PRO A 301 7.10 -7.33 19.56
C PRO A 301 7.68 -7.01 20.95
N GLY A 302 6.82 -6.68 21.91
CA GLY A 302 7.22 -6.29 23.26
C GLY A 302 7.92 -4.93 23.34
N GLY A 303 7.95 -4.16 22.25
CA GLY A 303 8.51 -2.81 22.22
C GLY A 303 7.60 -1.75 22.84
N LYS A 304 8.16 -0.57 23.02
CA LYS A 304 7.45 0.62 23.49
C LYS A 304 6.89 1.39 22.29
N MET A 305 5.68 1.89 22.43
CA MET A 305 5.04 2.81 21.49
C MET A 305 5.72 4.20 21.57
N LEU A 306 6.52 4.53 20.56
CA LEU A 306 7.30 5.76 20.49
C LEU A 306 6.56 6.91 19.80
N GLY A 307 5.59 6.60 18.94
CA GLY A 307 4.87 7.60 18.18
C GLY A 307 4.15 7.01 16.98
N ILE A 308 3.73 7.88 16.06
CA ILE A 308 3.01 7.50 14.85
C ILE A 308 3.86 7.88 13.64
N ASN A 309 4.01 6.95 12.70
CA ASN A 309 4.58 7.24 11.39
C ASN A 309 3.63 8.19 10.64
N LYS A 310 4.11 9.40 10.34
CA LYS A 310 3.29 10.42 9.67
C LYS A 310 2.91 10.06 8.24
N THR A 311 3.66 9.15 7.62
CA THR A 311 3.42 8.71 6.25
C THR A 311 2.35 7.61 6.23
N THR A 312 2.53 6.55 7.02
CA THR A 312 1.64 5.38 7.01
C THR A 312 0.47 5.48 8.00
N GLY A 313 0.51 6.43 8.93
CA GLY A 313 -0.47 6.55 10.02
C GLY A 313 -0.38 5.42 11.06
N ARG A 314 0.66 4.57 11.00
CA ARG A 314 0.83 3.42 11.89
C ARG A 314 1.67 3.73 13.11
N TYR A 315 1.52 2.90 14.13
CA TYR A 315 2.31 2.95 15.36
C TYR A 315 3.77 2.57 15.10
N LEU A 316 4.68 3.34 15.70
CA LEU A 316 6.11 3.04 15.79
C LEU A 316 6.36 2.39 17.14
N ILE A 317 6.54 1.08 17.13
CA ILE A 317 6.78 0.26 18.31
C ILE A 317 8.20 -0.28 18.22
N ALA A 318 9.07 0.11 19.15
CA ALA A 318 10.46 -0.30 19.15
C ALA A 318 10.90 -0.83 20.52
N ASN A 319 11.65 -1.92 20.51
CA ASN A 319 12.24 -2.59 21.65
C ASN A 319 13.76 -2.42 21.64
N ARG A 320 14.24 -1.36 22.31
CA ARG A 320 15.68 -1.07 22.41
C ARG A 320 16.49 -2.21 23.04
N LYS A 321 15.89 -3.14 23.77
CA LYS A 321 16.57 -4.30 24.36
C LYS A 321 17.05 -5.32 23.31
N LEU A 322 16.52 -5.27 22.09
CA LEU A 322 16.99 -6.10 20.97
C LEU A 322 18.30 -5.58 20.36
N LEU A 323 18.68 -4.34 20.66
CA LEU A 323 19.90 -3.74 20.14
C LEU A 323 21.12 -4.18 20.95
N PRO A 324 22.31 -4.32 20.33
CA PRO A 324 23.56 -4.58 21.06
C PRO A 324 23.82 -3.57 22.19
N ASN A 325 23.39 -2.32 22.00
CA ASN A 325 23.42 -1.26 23.01
C ASN A 325 22.03 -0.64 23.16
N PRO A 326 21.32 -0.86 24.29
CA PRO A 326 19.93 -0.42 24.46
C PRO A 326 19.76 1.06 24.85
N HIS A 327 20.80 1.89 24.65
CA HIS A 327 20.79 3.30 25.01
C HIS A 327 19.88 4.14 24.10
N GLY A 328 19.42 5.29 24.59
CA GLY A 328 18.54 6.19 23.87
C GLY A 328 18.80 7.63 24.26
N ILE A 329 18.63 8.54 23.30
CA ILE A 329 18.89 9.98 23.47
C ILE A 329 17.62 10.73 23.05
N ILE A 330 17.07 11.55 23.95
CA ILE A 330 15.90 12.40 23.68
C ILE A 330 16.34 13.86 23.73
N VAL A 331 16.27 14.55 22.59
CA VAL A 331 16.71 15.94 22.42
C VAL A 331 15.57 16.78 21.87
N GLY A 332 15.46 18.03 22.34
CA GLY A 332 14.41 18.97 21.95
C GLY A 332 14.56 20.30 22.70
N TYR A 333 13.97 21.36 22.19
CA TYR A 333 13.95 22.67 22.84
C TYR A 333 12.99 22.69 24.04
N SER A 334 13.03 23.75 24.86
CA SER A 334 12.08 23.88 25.98
C SER A 334 10.64 24.02 25.46
N GLY A 335 9.70 23.27 26.05
CA GLY A 335 8.30 23.24 25.58
C GLY A 335 8.03 22.31 24.39
N SER A 336 9.02 21.59 23.85
CA SER A 336 8.82 20.65 22.74
C SER A 336 8.18 19.31 23.15
N GLY A 337 7.83 19.14 24.43
CA GLY A 337 7.23 17.91 24.95
C GLY A 337 8.22 16.81 25.37
N LYS A 338 9.51 17.10 25.56
CA LYS A 338 10.53 16.11 26.00
C LYS A 338 10.10 15.31 27.24
N SER A 339 9.71 16.02 28.29
CA SER A 339 9.37 15.44 29.59
C SER A 339 8.08 14.64 29.51
N MET A 340 7.12 15.07 28.70
CA MET A 340 5.93 14.29 28.38
C MET A 340 6.31 12.98 27.68
N LEU A 341 7.19 13.02 26.68
CA LEU A 341 7.66 11.83 25.99
C LEU A 341 8.34 10.86 26.95
N ILE A 342 9.27 11.34 27.79
CA ILE A 342 9.96 10.52 28.82
C ILE A 342 8.97 9.88 29.78
N LYS A 343 8.00 10.64 30.30
CA LYS A 343 6.94 10.12 31.19
C LYS A 343 6.14 9.00 30.53
N LEU A 344 5.84 9.14 29.24
CA LEU A 344 5.04 8.17 28.50
C LEU A 344 5.85 6.93 28.10
N THR A 345 7.05 7.09 27.53
CA THR A 345 7.84 5.98 26.98
C THR A 345 8.73 5.35 28.04
N GLU A 346 9.50 6.14 28.78
CA GLU A 346 10.53 5.61 29.67
C GLU A 346 10.04 5.27 31.05
N ILE A 347 9.00 5.96 31.55
CA ILE A 347 8.42 5.68 32.86
C ILE A 347 7.20 4.76 32.72
N SER A 348 6.09 5.30 32.21
CA SER A 348 4.79 4.62 32.25
C SER A 348 4.76 3.30 31.48
N GLN A 349 5.22 3.28 30.23
CA GLN A 349 5.22 2.04 29.42
C GLN A 349 6.19 0.99 29.95
N THR A 350 7.31 1.40 30.54
CA THR A 350 8.28 0.47 31.17
C THR A 350 7.65 -0.21 32.38
N LEU A 351 7.04 0.55 33.30
CA LEU A 351 6.39 -0.01 34.50
C LEU A 351 5.19 -0.89 34.18
N LEU A 352 4.48 -0.62 33.08
CA LEU A 352 3.33 -1.42 32.65
C LEU A 352 3.71 -2.67 31.85
N GLY A 353 4.83 -2.61 31.11
CA GLY A 353 5.22 -3.62 30.13
C GLY A 353 6.42 -4.47 30.52
N SER A 354 7.06 -4.19 31.66
CA SER A 354 8.27 -4.88 32.12
C SER A 354 8.45 -4.80 33.62
N GLU A 355 9.33 -5.66 34.14
CA GLU A 355 9.78 -5.67 35.54
C GLU A 355 11.07 -4.84 35.73
N ASP A 356 11.31 -3.85 34.86
CA ASP A 356 12.54 -3.04 34.93
C ASP A 356 12.44 -1.97 36.02
N ASP A 357 13.55 -1.78 36.75
CA ASP A 357 13.71 -0.65 37.67
C ASP A 357 14.02 0.66 36.91
N ILE A 358 13.51 1.78 37.43
CA ILE A 358 13.66 3.10 36.81
C ILE A 358 14.31 4.06 37.79
N ILE A 359 15.45 4.62 37.37
CA ILE A 359 16.18 5.64 38.11
C ILE A 359 16.17 6.92 37.28
N VAL A 360 15.72 8.03 37.87
CA VAL A 360 15.63 9.33 37.21
C VAL A 360 16.47 10.34 37.97
N LEU A 361 17.39 11.01 37.25
CA LEU A 361 18.07 12.19 37.74
C LEU A 361 17.34 13.41 37.20
N ASP A 362 16.65 14.14 38.08
CA ASP A 362 15.73 15.21 37.69
C ASP A 362 16.15 16.59 38.21
N PRO A 363 17.05 17.29 37.50
CA PRO A 363 17.46 18.64 37.89
C PRO A 363 16.38 19.70 37.67
N GLN A 364 15.29 19.40 36.96
CA GLN A 364 14.23 20.36 36.61
C GLN A 364 12.96 20.20 37.48
N ASN A 365 12.95 19.21 38.36
CA ASN A 365 11.81 18.82 39.19
C ASN A 365 10.50 18.62 38.41
N GLU A 366 10.58 17.91 37.29
CA GLU A 366 9.44 17.61 36.42
C GLU A 366 8.82 16.22 36.68
N PHE A 367 9.50 15.33 37.40
CA PHE A 367 9.12 13.93 37.57
C PHE A 367 8.73 13.53 39.01
N GLU A 368 8.75 14.44 39.99
CA GLU A 368 8.33 14.17 41.38
C GLU A 368 6.89 13.63 41.46
N ASP A 369 5.95 14.30 40.79
CA ASP A 369 4.53 13.94 40.83
C ASP A 369 4.27 12.54 40.28
N ILE A 370 4.87 12.21 39.13
CA ILE A 370 4.68 10.91 38.47
C ILE A 370 5.37 9.78 39.25
N CYS A 371 6.50 10.08 39.91
CA CYS A 371 7.17 9.14 40.80
C CYS A 371 6.24 8.75 41.94
N ARG A 372 5.59 9.72 42.60
CA ARG A 372 4.60 9.47 43.65
C ARG A 372 3.36 8.73 43.15
N GLU A 373 2.87 9.09 41.97
CA GLU A 373 1.69 8.45 41.36
C GLU A 373 1.92 6.94 41.15
N TYR A 374 3.10 6.56 40.69
CA TYR A 374 3.50 5.15 40.54
C TYR A 374 4.13 4.53 41.79
N GLN A 375 3.94 5.14 42.98
CA GLN A 375 4.43 4.64 44.26
C GLN A 375 5.96 4.47 44.34
N GLY A 376 6.70 5.21 43.52
CA GLY A 376 8.15 5.31 43.60
C GLY A 376 8.64 6.17 44.75
N VAL A 377 9.96 6.19 44.94
CA VAL A 377 10.63 6.99 45.99
C VAL A 377 11.32 8.19 45.36
N TYR A 378 11.02 9.38 45.86
CA TYR A 378 11.67 10.62 45.44
C TYR A 378 12.60 11.12 46.54
N PHE A 379 13.87 11.35 46.18
CA PHE A 379 14.88 11.91 47.08
C PHE A 379 15.22 13.33 46.64
N ASP A 380 14.88 14.31 47.47
CA ASP A 380 15.34 15.69 47.28
C ASP A 380 16.82 15.76 47.71
N LEU A 381 17.71 16.04 46.76
CA LEU A 381 19.15 16.18 46.99
C LEU A 381 19.60 17.65 47.11
N THR A 382 18.66 18.58 47.28
CA THR A 382 19.01 19.96 47.59
C THR A 382 19.58 20.09 49.00
N PRO A 383 20.42 21.10 49.29
CA PRO A 383 21.02 21.26 50.62
C PRO A 383 20.03 21.40 51.79
N LYS A 384 18.76 21.66 51.51
CA LYS A 384 17.70 21.86 52.50
C LYS A 384 17.00 20.56 52.92
N SER A 385 17.14 19.48 52.16
CA SER A 385 16.42 18.23 52.41
C SER A 385 16.99 17.44 53.59
N GLY A 386 18.25 17.68 53.95
CA GLY A 386 18.99 16.88 54.94
C GLY A 386 19.42 15.50 54.44
N ILE A 387 19.26 15.21 53.14
CA ILE A 387 19.73 13.98 52.49
C ILE A 387 21.07 14.27 51.80
N TYR A 388 22.07 13.41 52.03
CA TYR A 388 23.42 13.56 51.49
C TYR A 388 23.89 12.26 50.83
N LEU A 389 24.55 12.38 49.67
CA LEU A 389 25.23 11.25 49.02
C LEU A 389 26.74 11.32 49.31
N ASN A 390 27.32 10.23 49.80
CA ASN A 390 28.75 10.16 50.07
C ASN A 390 29.51 9.55 48.87
N GLY A 391 30.13 10.39 48.05
CA GLY A 391 30.92 9.93 46.90
C GLY A 391 32.22 9.20 47.24
N PHE A 392 32.67 9.22 48.51
CA PHE A 392 33.82 8.45 48.98
C PHE A 392 33.44 7.06 49.51
N GLU A 393 32.14 6.78 49.61
CA GLU A 393 31.64 5.47 49.98
C GLU A 393 31.73 4.55 48.76
N VAL A 394 32.78 3.73 48.73
CA VAL A 394 32.94 2.64 47.77
C VAL A 394 32.62 1.36 48.52
N THR A 395 31.55 0.69 48.12
CA THR A 395 31.15 -0.62 48.67
C THR A 395 31.81 -1.76 47.91
#